data_AF-Q3SQ56-F1
#
_entry.id   AF-Q3SQ56-F1
#
_cell.length_a   1.000
_cell.length_b   1.000
_cell.length_c   1.000
_cell.angle_alpha   90.00
_cell.angle_beta   90.00
_cell.angle_gamma   90.00
#
_symmetry.space_group_name_H-M   'P 1'
#
loop_
_entity.id
_entity.type
_entity.pdbx_description
1 polymer ?
#
loop_
_entity_poly.entity_id
_entity_poly.type
_entity_poly.pdbx_seq_one_letter_code
_entity_poly.pdbx_strand_id
1 'polypeptide(L)'
;MMALSKLYDEALVYASDLHRTQVRKGSSTPYIAHLLSVSSRVLSAGGTEVQAIAGLLHDTAEDQGGQATLDEVRKRFGSDVAQIVADCTDSWVEPTPAWRPRKEVYLSLLPKKPTSSLLVPCRQGRQCRSDTERLSQHRRRIVAPLYRWARRDHLVLPRAQ
;
A
#
# COMPACT_ATOMS: atom_id res chain seq x y z
N MET A 1 8.89 -20.29 -11.92
CA MET A 1 7.82 -20.45 -10.91
C MET A 1 8.33 -19.79 -9.63
N MET A 2 7.69 -18.73 -9.14
CA MET A 2 8.11 -18.11 -7.88
C MET A 2 7.42 -18.87 -6.76
N ALA A 3 8.19 -19.63 -5.98
CA ALA A 3 7.70 -20.21 -4.73
C ALA A 3 7.81 -19.14 -3.63
N LEU A 4 6.75 -18.98 -2.84
CA LEU A 4 6.79 -18.13 -1.65
C LEU A 4 7.51 -18.89 -0.54
N SER A 5 8.33 -18.17 0.21
CA SER A 5 9.04 -18.73 1.37
C SER A 5 8.13 -18.75 2.60
N LYS A 6 8.60 -19.39 3.67
CA LYS A 6 7.94 -19.35 4.98
C LYS A 6 7.76 -17.92 5.53
N LEU A 7 8.57 -16.97 5.06
CA LEU A 7 8.46 -15.57 5.47
C LEU A 7 7.10 -14.96 5.07
N TYR A 8 6.55 -15.38 3.93
CA TYR A 8 5.20 -14.98 3.52
C TYR A 8 4.12 -15.51 4.46
N ASP A 9 4.22 -16.78 4.87
CA ASP A 9 3.28 -17.40 5.81
C ASP A 9 3.31 -16.69 7.16
N GLU A 10 4.50 -16.38 7.66
CA GLU A 10 4.67 -15.62 8.92
C GLU A 10 4.06 -14.22 8.84
N ALA A 11 4.21 -13.54 7.70
CA ALA A 11 3.60 -12.24 7.47
C ALA A 11 2.07 -12.32 7.42
N LEU A 12 1.52 -13.37 6.81
CA LEU A 12 0.08 -13.62 6.76
C LEU A 12 -0.50 -13.85 8.16
N VAL A 13 0.14 -14.71 8.96
CA VAL A 13 -0.28 -14.96 10.35
C VAL A 13 -0.23 -13.67 11.16
N TYR A 14 0.87 -12.92 11.04
CA TYR A 14 1.02 -11.64 11.75
C TYR A 14 -0.04 -10.61 11.37
N ALA A 15 -0.31 -10.43 10.08
CA ALA A 15 -1.38 -9.56 9.59
C ALA A 15 -2.75 -10.00 10.11
N SER A 16 -3.02 -11.31 10.10
CA SER A 16 -4.28 -11.86 10.61
C SER A 16 -4.45 -11.65 12.11
N ASP A 17 -3.37 -11.73 12.89
CA ASP A 17 -3.41 -11.53 14.33
C ASP A 17 -3.62 -10.06 14.70
N LEU A 18 -2.86 -9.15 14.08
CA LEU A 18 -3.01 -7.72 14.32
C LEU A 18 -4.43 -7.22 13.94
N HIS A 19 -4.94 -7.65 12.80
CA HIS A 19 -6.23 -7.18 12.29
C HIS A 19 -7.40 -8.10 12.68
N ARG A 20 -7.22 -9.02 13.65
CA ARG A 20 -8.17 -10.10 13.99
C ARG A 20 -9.58 -9.61 14.29
N THR A 21 -9.69 -8.47 14.97
CA THR A 21 -10.97 -7.87 15.37
C THR A 21 -11.37 -6.68 14.49
N GLN A 22 -10.56 -6.33 13.49
CA GLN A 22 -10.82 -5.19 12.63
C GLN A 22 -11.80 -5.57 11.51
N VAL A 23 -12.76 -4.68 11.27
CA VAL A 23 -13.72 -4.78 10.16
C VAL A 23 -13.58 -3.59 9.23
N ARG A 24 -13.96 -3.79 7.96
CA ARG A 24 -13.90 -2.73 6.97
C ARG A 24 -14.94 -1.64 7.26
N LYS A 25 -14.53 -0.36 7.21
CA LYS A 25 -15.45 0.78 7.38
C LYS A 25 -16.64 0.66 6.42
N GLY A 26 -17.86 0.75 6.96
CA GLY A 26 -19.11 0.63 6.19
C GLY A 26 -19.50 -0.80 5.80
N SER A 27 -18.92 -1.83 6.41
CA SER A 27 -19.23 -3.24 6.16
C SER A 27 -18.95 -4.12 7.39
N SER A 28 -19.42 -5.37 7.39
CA SER A 28 -19.05 -6.42 8.34
C SER A 28 -17.92 -7.34 7.85
N THR A 29 -17.35 -7.06 6.67
CA THR A 29 -16.25 -7.86 6.13
C THR A 29 -15.00 -7.74 7.02
N PRO A 30 -14.40 -8.87 7.46
CA PRO A 30 -13.12 -8.89 8.17
C PRO A 30 -12.01 -8.19 7.39
N TYR A 31 -11.19 -7.39 8.07
CA TYR A 31 -10.19 -6.55 7.40
C TYR A 31 -9.11 -7.36 6.66
N ILE A 32 -8.81 -8.56 7.15
CA ILE A 32 -7.87 -9.49 6.50
C ILE A 32 -8.21 -9.78 5.03
N ALA A 33 -9.50 -9.72 4.64
CA ALA A 33 -9.91 -9.89 3.25
C ALA A 33 -9.35 -8.79 2.32
N HIS A 34 -9.20 -7.56 2.83
CA HIS A 34 -8.57 -6.46 2.09
C HIS A 34 -7.07 -6.71 1.93
N LEU A 35 -6.37 -7.08 3.00
CA LEU A 35 -4.92 -7.35 2.99
C LEU A 35 -4.58 -8.48 2.01
N LEU A 36 -5.34 -9.58 2.06
CA LEU A 36 -5.22 -10.69 1.11
C LEU A 36 -5.45 -10.25 -0.34
N SER A 37 -6.46 -9.40 -0.57
CA SER A 37 -6.74 -8.86 -1.90
C SER A 37 -5.58 -8.03 -2.46
N VAL A 38 -4.98 -7.16 -1.64
CA VAL A 38 -3.83 -6.35 -2.04
C VAL A 38 -2.63 -7.25 -2.37
N SER A 39 -2.30 -8.20 -1.50
CA SER A 39 -1.18 -9.14 -1.72
C SER A 39 -1.37 -9.98 -2.99
N SER A 40 -2.57 -10.54 -3.20
CA SER A 40 -2.92 -11.28 -4.41
C SER A 40 -2.76 -10.44 -5.68
N ARG A 41 -3.17 -9.16 -5.66
CA ARG A 41 -3.02 -8.24 -6.81
C ARG A 41 -1.57 -7.88 -7.09
N VAL A 42 -0.70 -7.85 -6.07
CA VAL A 42 0.74 -7.65 -6.24
C VAL A 42 1.37 -8.86 -6.93
N LEU A 43 1.10 -10.07 -6.43
CA LEU A 43 1.61 -11.32 -7.01
C LEU A 43 1.13 -11.52 -8.45
N SER A 44 -0.15 -11.27 -8.71
CA SER A 44 -0.75 -11.37 -10.05
C SER A 44 -0.16 -10.36 -11.05
N ALA A 45 0.47 -9.29 -10.56
CA ALA A 45 1.14 -8.28 -11.37
C ALA A 45 2.63 -8.58 -11.60
N GLY A 46 3.14 -9.73 -11.13
CA GLY A 46 4.56 -10.08 -11.21
C GLY A 46 5.42 -9.38 -10.15
N GLY A 47 4.82 -8.95 -9.04
CA GLY A 47 5.56 -8.40 -7.90
C GLY A 47 6.41 -9.45 -7.19
N THR A 48 7.42 -8.99 -6.46
CA THR A 48 8.30 -9.85 -5.65
C THR A 48 7.60 -10.30 -4.37
N GLU A 49 8.14 -11.33 -3.71
CA GLU A 49 7.68 -11.76 -2.39
C GLU A 49 7.73 -10.62 -1.36
N VAL A 50 8.80 -9.81 -1.37
CA VAL A 50 8.94 -8.61 -0.52
C VAL A 50 7.75 -7.65 -0.72
N GLN A 51 7.36 -7.39 -1.97
CA GLN A 51 6.21 -6.53 -2.26
C GLN A 51 4.88 -7.18 -1.83
N ALA A 52 4.77 -8.50 -1.96
CA ALA A 52 3.58 -9.24 -1.57
C ALA A 52 3.40 -9.26 -0.03
N ILE A 53 4.49 -9.44 0.71
CA ILE A 53 4.56 -9.31 2.18
C ILE A 53 4.19 -7.88 2.57
N ALA A 54 4.79 -6.87 1.94
CA ALA A 54 4.43 -5.47 2.21
C ALA A 54 2.96 -5.19 1.90
N GLY A 55 2.36 -5.84 0.90
CA GLY A 55 0.93 -5.77 0.62
C GLY A 55 0.05 -6.33 1.75
N LEU A 56 0.49 -7.40 2.42
CA LEU A 56 -0.20 -7.92 3.61
C LEU A 56 -0.09 -6.97 4.81
N LEU A 57 1.03 -6.27 4.94
CA LEU A 57 1.37 -5.47 6.13
C LEU A 57 1.13 -3.96 5.95
N HIS A 58 0.64 -3.52 4.80
CA HIS A 58 0.66 -2.09 4.44
C HIS A 58 -0.10 -1.18 5.41
N ASP A 59 -1.14 -1.69 6.08
CA ASP A 59 -1.96 -0.95 7.04
C ASP A 59 -1.58 -1.23 8.51
N THR A 60 -0.60 -2.10 8.80
CA THR A 60 -0.31 -2.50 10.20
C THR A 60 0.24 -1.35 11.02
N ALA A 61 1.11 -0.51 10.44
CA ALA A 61 1.64 0.63 11.17
C ALA A 61 0.58 1.71 11.38
N GLU A 62 -0.29 1.95 10.39
CA GLU A 62 -1.36 2.96 10.49
C GLU A 62 -2.43 2.55 11.52
N ASP A 63 -2.92 1.32 11.45
CA ASP A 63 -4.10 0.90 12.22
C ASP A 63 -3.76 0.17 13.53
N GLN A 64 -2.54 -0.38 13.67
CA GLN A 64 -2.23 -1.39 14.70
C GLN A 64 -0.95 -1.09 15.50
N GLY A 65 -0.62 0.19 15.74
CA GLY A 65 0.39 0.57 16.74
C GLY A 65 1.55 1.47 16.27
N GLY A 66 1.43 2.11 15.10
CA GLY A 66 2.33 3.19 14.70
C GLY A 66 3.79 2.75 14.50
N GLN A 67 4.71 3.60 14.97
CA GLN A 67 6.15 3.40 14.81
C GLN A 67 6.65 2.10 15.45
N ALA A 68 6.09 1.70 16.60
CA ALA A 68 6.47 0.45 17.27
C ALA A 68 6.17 -0.76 16.39
N THR A 69 5.01 -0.77 15.72
CA THR A 69 4.63 -1.84 14.79
C THR A 69 5.50 -1.83 13.54
N LEU A 70 5.88 -0.66 13.02
CA LEU A 70 6.82 -0.56 11.91
C LEU A 70 8.20 -1.12 12.26
N ASP A 71 8.71 -0.83 13.45
CA ASP A 71 10.00 -1.34 13.91
C ASP A 71 9.96 -2.86 14.09
N GLU A 72 8.83 -3.42 14.52
CA GLU A 72 8.63 -4.87 14.57
C GLU A 72 8.59 -5.49 13.17
N VAL A 73 7.90 -4.84 12.21
CA VAL A 73 7.94 -5.26 10.80
C VAL A 73 9.37 -5.28 10.27
N ARG A 74 10.19 -4.27 10.61
CA ARG A 74 11.60 -4.21 10.20
C ARG A 74 12.41 -5.38 10.77
N LYS A 75 12.22 -5.71 12.05
CA LYS A 75 12.92 -6.82 12.72
C LYS A 75 12.55 -8.18 12.13
N ARG A 76 11.26 -8.39 11.84
CA ARG A 76 10.74 -9.70 11.42
C ARG A 76 10.86 -9.95 9.92
N PHE A 77 10.62 -8.93 9.10
CA PHE A 77 10.47 -9.09 7.64
C PHE A 77 11.50 -8.30 6.83
N GLY A 78 12.40 -7.58 7.52
CA GLY A 78 13.51 -6.86 6.90
C GLY A 78 13.23 -5.39 6.57
N SER A 79 14.29 -4.67 6.23
CA SER A 79 14.28 -3.24 5.92
C SER A 79 13.40 -2.90 4.72
N ASP A 80 13.44 -3.73 3.68
CA ASP A 80 12.77 -3.45 2.41
C ASP A 80 11.25 -3.51 2.58
N VAL A 81 10.75 -4.50 3.32
CA VAL A 81 9.33 -4.61 3.67
C VAL A 81 8.91 -3.40 4.50
N ALA A 82 9.65 -3.09 5.57
CA ALA A 82 9.33 -1.96 6.44
C ALA A 82 9.33 -0.63 5.67
N GLN A 83 10.25 -0.45 4.72
CA GLN A 83 10.28 0.76 3.89
C GLN A 83 9.03 0.89 3.02
N ILE A 84 8.56 -0.20 2.42
CA ILE A 84 7.32 -0.18 1.63
C ILE A 84 6.10 0.08 2.52
N VAL A 85 6.04 -0.53 3.71
CA VAL A 85 4.95 -0.29 4.68
C VAL A 85 4.92 1.17 5.13
N ALA A 86 6.08 1.75 5.47
CA ALA A 86 6.19 3.16 5.80
C ALA A 86 5.77 4.05 4.62
N ASP A 87 6.10 3.64 3.39
CA ASP A 87 5.70 4.35 2.18
C ASP A 87 4.19 4.32 1.91
N CYS A 88 3.47 3.33 2.48
CA CYS A 88 2.02 3.16 2.38
C CYS A 88 1.24 3.79 3.55
N THR A 89 1.91 4.08 4.67
CA THR A 89 1.29 4.69 5.85
C THR A 89 0.97 6.17 5.57
N ASP A 90 -0.31 6.54 5.60
CA ASP A 90 -0.78 7.89 5.30
C ASP A 90 -0.68 8.84 6.50
N SER A 91 -0.64 8.32 7.73
CA SER A 91 -0.49 9.13 8.94
C SER A 91 0.16 8.36 10.09
N TRP A 92 0.96 9.09 10.87
CA TRP A 92 1.63 8.58 12.08
C TRP A 92 1.03 9.16 13.37
N VAL A 93 -0.07 9.92 13.26
CA VAL A 93 -0.63 10.73 14.35
C VAL A 93 -2.12 10.44 14.47
N GLU A 94 -2.58 10.22 15.70
CA GLU A 94 -3.99 10.05 16.03
C GLU A 94 -4.51 11.22 16.87
N PRO A 95 -5.67 11.83 16.54
CA PRO A 95 -6.57 11.46 15.45
C PRO A 95 -6.01 11.83 14.07
N THR A 96 -6.25 10.96 13.09
CA THR A 96 -5.76 11.14 11.73
C THR A 96 -6.18 12.52 11.17
N PRO A 97 -5.24 13.36 10.64
CA PRO A 97 -5.58 14.66 10.07
C PRO A 97 -6.51 14.56 8.86
N ALA A 98 -7.06 15.71 8.45
CA ALA A 98 -7.95 15.81 7.30
C ALA A 98 -7.39 15.07 6.07
N TRP A 99 -8.23 14.23 5.45
CA TRP A 99 -7.82 13.32 4.38
C TRP A 99 -7.30 14.04 3.13
N ARG A 100 -7.97 15.11 2.70
CA ARG A 100 -7.69 15.79 1.42
C ARG A 100 -6.28 16.39 1.36
N PRO A 101 -5.83 17.22 2.33
CA PRO A 101 -4.47 17.75 2.33
C PRO A 101 -3.39 16.67 2.33
N ARG A 102 -3.59 15.59 3.11
CA ARG A 102 -2.65 14.46 3.18
C ARG A 102 -2.50 13.77 1.83
N LYS A 103 -3.61 13.55 1.12
CA LYS A 103 -3.59 12.90 -0.19
C LYS A 103 -2.97 13.76 -1.27
N GLU A 104 -3.17 15.08 -1.25
CA GLU A 104 -2.48 16.01 -2.16
C GLU A 104 -0.96 15.97 -1.95
N VAL A 105 -0.50 15.97 -0.69
CA VAL A 105 0.92 15.80 -0.35
C VAL A 105 1.43 14.45 -0.84
N TYR A 106 0.74 13.35 -0.56
CA TYR A 106 1.12 12.01 -1.02
C TYR A 106 1.28 11.94 -2.55
N LEU A 107 0.33 12.50 -3.30
CA LEU A 107 0.36 12.55 -4.77
C LEU A 107 1.55 13.36 -5.29
N SER A 108 1.94 14.44 -4.60
CA SER A 108 3.13 15.23 -4.91
C SER A 108 4.45 14.47 -4.75
N LEU A 109 4.47 13.44 -3.88
CA LEU A 109 5.64 12.63 -3.60
C LEU A 109 5.75 11.40 -4.51
N LEU A 110 4.66 10.99 -5.18
CA LEU A 110 4.67 9.85 -6.11
C LEU A 110 5.78 9.90 -7.17
N PRO A 111 6.09 11.07 -7.79
CA PRO A 111 7.18 11.15 -8.75
C PRO A 111 8.58 10.91 -8.16
N LYS A 112 8.75 10.98 -6.84
CA LYS A 112 10.03 10.79 -6.14
C LYS A 112 10.17 9.42 -5.47
N LYS A 113 9.05 8.71 -5.25
CA LYS A 113 9.07 7.38 -4.63
C LYS A 113 9.68 6.32 -5.55
N PRO A 114 10.44 5.36 -5.00
CA PRO A 114 11.03 4.27 -5.76
C PRO A 114 9.94 3.38 -6.34
N THR A 115 10.15 2.90 -7.57
CA THR A 115 9.16 2.09 -8.31
C THR A 115 8.75 0.81 -7.57
N SER A 116 9.67 0.22 -6.80
CA SER A 116 9.42 -0.93 -5.93
C SER A 116 8.33 -0.66 -4.89
N SER A 117 8.26 0.55 -4.33
CA SER A 117 7.24 0.91 -3.33
C SER A 117 5.91 1.35 -3.95
N LEU A 118 5.84 1.59 -5.27
CA LEU A 118 4.63 2.11 -5.91
C LEU A 118 3.62 1.03 -6.28
N LEU A 119 4.04 -0.24 -6.30
CA LEU A 119 3.17 -1.36 -6.68
C LEU A 119 2.09 -1.62 -5.62
N VAL A 120 2.42 -1.55 -4.33
CA VAL A 120 1.48 -1.81 -3.23
C VAL A 120 0.39 -0.74 -3.13
N PRO A 121 0.70 0.57 -3.05
CA PRO A 121 -0.32 1.63 -3.01
C PRO A 121 -1.25 1.61 -4.24
N CYS A 122 -0.70 1.31 -5.41
CA CYS A 122 -1.46 1.18 -6.64
C CYS A 122 -2.57 0.12 -6.57
N ARG A 123 -2.35 -0.95 -5.79
CA ARG A 123 -3.31 -2.05 -5.63
C ARG A 123 -4.24 -1.89 -4.43
N GLN A 124 -3.96 -0.95 -3.52
CA GLN A 124 -4.88 -0.54 -2.45
C GLN A 124 -6.14 0.15 -3.02
N GLY A 125 -6.00 0.96 -4.08
CA GLY A 125 -7.11 1.67 -4.71
C GLY A 125 -8.11 0.77 -5.45
N ARG A 126 -9.42 1.08 -5.37
CA ARG A 126 -10.44 0.52 -6.28
C ARG A 126 -10.10 0.94 -7.71
N GLN A 127 -9.80 -0.01 -8.57
CA GLN A 127 -9.34 0.23 -9.94
C GLN A 127 -10.45 0.88 -10.79
N CYS A 128 -10.25 2.11 -11.27
CA CYS A 128 -10.96 2.63 -12.46
C CYS A 128 -9.97 2.65 -13.64
N ARG A 129 -10.44 2.43 -14.87
CA ARG A 129 -9.75 2.66 -16.17
C ARG A 129 -10.13 4.11 -16.57
N SER A 130 -9.33 5.05 -17.08
CA SER A 130 -8.23 5.11 -18.07
C SER A 130 -7.25 6.28 -17.79
N ASP A 131 -6.19 6.38 -18.60
CA ASP A 131 -5.31 7.55 -18.81
C ASP A 131 -4.09 7.73 -17.90
N THR A 132 -2.93 7.43 -18.49
CA THR A 132 -1.62 7.94 -18.09
C THR A 132 -0.83 8.22 -19.35
N GLU A 133 -0.63 9.49 -19.65
CA GLU A 133 0.31 9.95 -20.65
C GLU A 133 1.36 10.80 -19.93
N ARG A 134 2.65 10.53 -20.24
CA ARG A 134 3.88 11.13 -19.67
C ARG A 134 4.47 10.50 -18.40
N LEU A 135 4.71 9.19 -18.42
CA LEU A 135 5.80 8.55 -17.64
C LEU A 135 6.49 7.48 -18.50
N SER A 136 7.62 6.91 -18.10
CA SER A 136 8.15 5.71 -18.79
C SER A 136 7.08 4.60 -18.77
N GLN A 137 7.00 3.78 -19.82
CA GLN A 137 5.90 2.82 -20.03
C GLN A 137 5.69 1.87 -18.83
N HIS A 138 6.78 1.50 -18.15
CA HIS A 138 6.78 0.71 -16.92
C HIS A 138 6.22 1.49 -15.72
N ARG A 139 6.64 2.75 -15.53
CA ARG A 139 6.16 3.59 -14.44
C ARG A 139 4.69 3.99 -14.62
N ARG A 140 4.25 4.24 -15.86
CA ARG A 140 2.81 4.46 -16.20
C ARG A 140 1.94 3.34 -15.66
N ARG A 141 2.28 2.07 -15.93
CA ARG A 141 1.49 0.92 -15.47
C ARG A 141 1.30 0.90 -13.95
N ILE A 142 2.28 1.39 -13.20
CA ILE A 142 2.31 1.34 -11.74
C ILE A 142 1.58 2.55 -11.12
N VAL A 143 1.82 3.78 -11.57
CA VAL A 143 1.17 4.96 -10.94
C VAL A 143 -0.16 5.37 -11.60
N ALA A 144 -0.51 4.86 -12.77
CA ALA A 144 -1.78 5.20 -13.42
C ALA A 144 -3.02 4.97 -12.56
N PRO A 145 -3.13 3.87 -11.79
CA PRO A 145 -4.27 3.65 -10.93
C PRO A 145 -4.35 4.67 -9.78
N LEU A 146 -3.21 5.12 -9.25
CA LEU A 146 -3.14 6.15 -8.19
C LEU A 146 -3.62 7.52 -8.68
N TYR A 147 -3.17 7.94 -9.86
CA TYR A 147 -3.59 9.22 -10.47
C TYR A 147 -5.07 9.22 -10.89
N ARG A 148 -5.62 8.07 -11.29
CA ARG A 148 -7.05 7.94 -11.58
C ARG A 148 -7.93 8.03 -10.35
N TRP A 149 -7.49 7.42 -9.25
CA TRP A 149 -8.15 7.53 -7.97
C TRP A 149 -8.20 8.99 -7.50
N ALA A 150 -7.06 9.69 -7.57
CA ALA A 150 -6.97 11.11 -7.23
C ALA A 150 -7.88 12.04 -8.06
N ARG A 151 -8.01 11.78 -9.37
CA ARG A 151 -8.90 12.58 -10.25
C ARG A 151 -10.38 12.40 -9.92
N ARG A 152 -10.78 11.19 -9.53
CA ARG A 152 -12.17 10.90 -9.15
C ARG A 152 -12.61 11.68 -7.91
N ASP A 153 -11.68 11.93 -7.00
CA ASP A 153 -11.95 12.66 -5.76
C ASP A 153 -11.57 14.16 -5.84
N HIS A 154 -11.45 14.71 -7.06
CA HIS A 154 -11.12 16.12 -7.32
C HIS A 154 -9.85 16.63 -6.62
N LEU A 155 -8.85 15.76 -6.46
CA LEU A 155 -7.54 16.13 -5.92
C LEU A 155 -6.69 16.78 -7.02
N VAL A 156 -5.99 17.87 -6.66
CA VAL A 156 -5.09 18.57 -7.58
C VAL A 156 -3.85 17.70 -7.80
N LEU A 157 -3.69 17.22 -9.03
CA LEU A 157 -2.52 16.44 -9.42
C LEU A 157 -1.35 17.39 -9.74
N PRO A 158 -0.12 17.08 -9.29
CA PRO A 158 1.06 17.79 -9.77
C PRO A 158 1.18 17.60 -11.29
N ARG A 159 1.50 18.67 -12.02
CA ARG A 159 1.90 18.54 -13.42
C ARG A 159 3.18 17.71 -13.46
N ALA A 160 3.13 16.56 -14.12
CA ALA A 160 4.34 15.79 -14.40
C ALA A 160 5.25 16.65 -15.30
N GLN A 161 6.46 16.95 -14.81
CA GLN A 161 7.53 17.52 -15.62
C GLN A 161 8.16 16.42 -16.48
#